data_AF-A0A509MD52-F1
#
_entry.id   AF-A0A509MD52-F1
#
_cell.length_a   1.000
_cell.length_b   1.000
_cell.length_c   1.000
_cell.angle_alpha   90.00
_cell.angle_beta   90.00
_cell.angle_gamma   90.00
#
_symmetry.space_group_name_H-M   'P 1'
#
loop_
_entity.id
_entity.type
_entity.pdbx_description
1 polymer ?
#
loop_
_entity_poly.entity_id
_entity_poly.type
_entity_poly.pdbx_seq_one_letter_code
_entity_poly.pdbx_strand_id
1 'polypeptide(L)'
;MRSSARGVENSAANIEQSSARAAAASDRTAENSTRTARASEDTARSARSAATASWVSAGFAAVSAIQNARAARAAEEQTAITQSMAAQEQTHQFAMWRQTEEGKQYVAWRNQAIPLAQLLRDRQTQWQLAWAQAIGNAQDSVSAQELEHMKPHTVQVRSGRLKIAAVILFILGGLGLITTLAGASMTRVTVLGVAGPLLLALLMLAVAVYLTVNGKRRRQEEQTGITWMNTELRSIVAAEAAQRVARFGFDPLAVPQGYTGFAWGATFDPSAYADQLMWMIINGPVNFPEPDELPALVMPDVLAPNPAFRPEVNAALADFQQQS
;
A
#
# COMPACT_ATOMS: atom_id res chain seq x y z
N MET A 1 -64.25 -73.63 -42.41
CA MET A 1 -62.86 -73.58 -41.89
C MET A 1 -61.96 -72.90 -42.92
N ARG A 2 -61.75 -71.58 -42.86
CA ARG A 2 -60.78 -70.85 -43.73
C ARG A 2 -60.40 -69.45 -43.21
N SER A 3 -60.59 -69.17 -41.91
CA SER A 3 -60.31 -67.86 -41.29
C SER A 3 -59.09 -67.82 -40.36
N SER A 4 -58.34 -68.92 -40.18
CA SER A 4 -57.20 -68.97 -39.24
C SER A 4 -55.82 -68.80 -39.88
N ALA A 5 -55.71 -68.80 -41.22
CA ALA A 5 -54.42 -68.75 -41.92
C ALA A 5 -53.90 -67.31 -42.17
N ARG A 6 -54.78 -66.33 -42.40
CA ARG A 6 -54.38 -64.95 -42.75
C ARG A 6 -53.83 -64.11 -41.57
N GLY A 7 -54.11 -64.50 -40.32
CA GLY A 7 -53.63 -63.78 -39.15
C GLY A 7 -52.16 -64.08 -38.80
N VAL A 8 -51.68 -65.27 -39.16
CA VAL A 8 -50.31 -65.73 -38.84
C VAL A 8 -49.29 -65.16 -39.84
N GLU A 9 -49.66 -65.07 -41.11
CA GLU A 9 -48.80 -64.53 -42.18
C GLU A 9 -48.51 -63.03 -41.99
N ASN A 10 -49.50 -62.25 -41.54
CA ASN A 10 -49.31 -60.81 -41.30
C ASN A 10 -48.43 -60.51 -40.06
N SER A 11 -48.41 -61.38 -39.05
CA SER A 11 -47.53 -61.21 -37.88
C SER A 11 -46.08 -61.58 -38.18
N ALA A 12 -45.85 -62.60 -39.03
CA ALA A 12 -44.51 -63.00 -39.44
C ALA A 12 -43.78 -61.91 -40.23
N ALA A 13 -44.46 -61.27 -41.20
CA ALA A 13 -43.86 -60.22 -42.03
C ALA A 13 -43.45 -58.97 -41.22
N ASN A 14 -44.18 -58.61 -40.16
CA ASN A 14 -43.89 -57.43 -39.34
C ASN A 14 -42.69 -57.67 -38.40
N ILE A 15 -42.48 -58.91 -37.96
CA ILE A 15 -41.33 -59.31 -37.14
C ILE A 15 -40.04 -59.31 -37.97
N GLU A 16 -40.07 -59.76 -39.23
CA GLU A 16 -38.91 -59.68 -40.12
C GLU A 16 -38.51 -58.25 -40.48
N GLN A 17 -39.49 -57.36 -40.68
CA GLN A 17 -39.19 -55.97 -41.01
C GLN A 17 -38.62 -55.18 -39.81
N SER A 18 -39.06 -55.49 -38.59
CA SER A 18 -38.53 -54.87 -37.37
C SER A 18 -37.13 -55.37 -37.02
N SER A 19 -36.83 -56.65 -37.22
CA SER A 19 -35.50 -57.22 -36.99
C SER A 19 -34.45 -56.69 -37.97
N ALA A 20 -34.81 -56.51 -39.26
CA ALA A 20 -33.91 -55.93 -40.26
C ALA A 20 -33.53 -54.46 -39.96
N ARG A 21 -34.46 -53.66 -39.42
CA ARG A 21 -34.17 -52.27 -39.02
C ARG A 21 -33.29 -52.18 -37.77
N ALA A 22 -33.46 -53.11 -36.82
CA ALA A 22 -32.61 -53.19 -35.64
C ALA A 22 -31.16 -53.56 -35.99
N ALA A 23 -30.96 -54.48 -36.94
CA ALA A 23 -29.63 -54.85 -37.43
C ALA A 23 -28.90 -53.67 -38.09
N ALA A 24 -29.59 -52.89 -38.95
CA ALA A 24 -28.99 -51.73 -39.62
C ALA A 24 -28.64 -50.57 -38.66
N ALA A 25 -29.35 -50.43 -37.53
CA ALA A 25 -29.05 -49.43 -36.51
C ALA A 25 -27.83 -49.82 -35.65
N SER A 26 -27.64 -51.13 -35.40
CA SER A 26 -26.48 -51.66 -34.68
C SER A 26 -25.18 -51.42 -35.45
N ASP A 27 -25.18 -51.64 -36.76
CA ASP A 27 -23.99 -51.54 -37.61
C ASP A 27 -23.44 -50.10 -37.69
N ARG A 28 -24.33 -49.10 -37.82
CA ARG A 28 -23.93 -47.68 -37.82
C ARG A 28 -23.34 -47.23 -36.49
N THR A 29 -23.76 -47.84 -35.39
CA THR A 29 -23.25 -47.50 -34.04
C THR A 29 -21.85 -48.06 -33.84
N ALA A 30 -21.53 -49.22 -34.43
CA ALA A 30 -20.20 -49.82 -34.41
C ALA A 30 -19.17 -49.03 -35.23
N GLU A 31 -19.56 -48.52 -36.42
CA GLU A 31 -18.69 -47.68 -37.25
C GLU A 31 -18.34 -46.34 -36.59
N ASN A 32 -19.31 -45.72 -35.91
CA ASN A 32 -19.06 -44.44 -35.24
C ASN A 32 -18.15 -44.61 -34.00
N SER A 33 -18.27 -45.74 -33.30
CA SER A 33 -17.41 -46.10 -32.17
C SER A 33 -15.95 -46.32 -32.60
N THR A 34 -15.73 -46.95 -33.76
CA THR A 34 -14.37 -47.20 -34.28
C THR A 34 -13.69 -45.95 -34.84
N ARG A 35 -14.44 -44.98 -35.39
CA ARG A 35 -13.86 -43.67 -35.77
C ARG A 35 -13.44 -42.86 -34.55
N THR A 36 -14.25 -42.87 -33.49
CA THR A 36 -13.97 -42.15 -32.25
C THR A 36 -12.76 -42.72 -31.52
N ALA A 37 -12.58 -44.04 -31.53
CA ALA A 37 -11.41 -44.70 -30.95
C ALA A 37 -10.10 -44.30 -31.66
N ARG A 38 -10.07 -44.25 -33.00
CA ARG A 38 -8.87 -43.84 -33.75
C ARG A 38 -8.48 -42.38 -33.50
N ALA A 39 -9.44 -41.47 -33.42
CA ALA A 39 -9.18 -40.06 -33.09
C ALA A 39 -8.57 -39.90 -31.67
N SER A 40 -8.98 -40.75 -30.72
CA SER A 40 -8.42 -40.74 -29.36
C SER A 40 -6.98 -41.28 -29.31
N GLU A 41 -6.62 -42.25 -30.15
CA GLU A 41 -5.26 -42.79 -30.25
C GLU A 41 -4.28 -41.77 -30.84
N ASP A 42 -4.67 -41.04 -31.89
CA ASP A 42 -3.79 -40.03 -32.50
C ASP A 42 -3.57 -38.82 -31.58
N THR A 43 -4.59 -38.46 -30.80
CA THR A 43 -4.47 -37.45 -29.74
C THR A 43 -3.54 -37.92 -28.62
N ALA A 44 -3.63 -39.20 -28.22
CA ALA A 44 -2.76 -39.78 -27.20
C ALA A 44 -1.28 -39.89 -27.66
N ARG A 45 -1.03 -40.20 -28.93
CA ARG A 45 0.34 -40.20 -29.51
C ARG A 45 0.95 -38.80 -29.56
N SER A 46 0.16 -37.79 -29.93
CA SER A 46 0.60 -36.39 -29.96
C SER A 46 0.92 -35.88 -28.55
N ALA A 47 0.11 -36.24 -27.55
CA ALA A 47 0.38 -35.92 -26.16
C ALA A 47 1.66 -36.59 -25.61
N ARG A 48 1.93 -37.86 -25.98
CA ARG A 48 3.14 -38.58 -25.56
C ARG A 48 4.42 -38.02 -26.18
N SER A 49 4.38 -37.61 -27.45
CA SER A 49 5.53 -36.99 -28.14
C SER A 49 5.82 -35.58 -27.61
N ALA A 50 4.79 -34.78 -27.33
CA ALA A 50 4.94 -33.49 -26.66
C ALA A 50 5.54 -33.63 -25.25
N ALA A 51 5.12 -34.65 -24.49
CA ALA A 51 5.69 -34.94 -23.17
C ALA A 51 7.17 -35.32 -23.27
N THR A 52 7.57 -36.17 -24.23
CA THR A 52 9.00 -36.56 -24.37
C THR A 52 9.88 -35.39 -24.81
N ALA A 53 9.42 -34.54 -25.72
CA ALA A 53 10.13 -33.32 -26.11
C ALA A 53 10.26 -32.32 -24.94
N SER A 54 9.24 -32.24 -24.07
CA SER A 54 9.24 -31.39 -22.87
C SER A 54 10.26 -31.81 -21.81
N TRP A 55 10.48 -33.12 -21.59
CA TRP A 55 11.46 -33.59 -20.60
C TRP A 55 12.91 -33.45 -21.09
N VAL A 56 13.15 -33.67 -22.39
CA VAL A 56 14.49 -33.49 -22.97
C VAL A 56 14.90 -32.01 -22.98
N SER A 57 14.01 -31.10 -23.37
CA SER A 57 14.26 -29.65 -23.33
C SER A 57 14.42 -29.12 -21.90
N ALA A 58 13.63 -29.62 -20.94
CA ALA A 58 13.81 -29.30 -19.52
C ALA A 58 15.16 -29.79 -18.97
N GLY A 59 15.66 -30.95 -19.43
CA GLY A 59 16.99 -31.47 -19.07
C GLY A 59 18.14 -30.57 -19.57
N PHE A 60 18.09 -30.10 -20.82
CA PHE A 60 19.07 -29.14 -21.34
C PHE A 60 18.99 -27.76 -20.67
N ALA A 61 17.78 -27.30 -20.34
CA ALA A 61 17.58 -26.07 -19.56
C ALA A 61 18.15 -26.18 -18.14
N ALA A 62 17.97 -27.33 -17.48
CA ALA A 62 18.53 -27.58 -16.15
C ALA A 62 20.07 -27.67 -16.18
N VAL A 63 20.65 -28.32 -17.18
CA VAL A 63 22.12 -28.42 -17.33
C VAL A 63 22.74 -27.05 -17.63
N SER A 64 22.14 -26.27 -18.52
CA SER A 64 22.60 -24.90 -18.81
C SER A 64 22.42 -23.97 -17.61
N ALA A 65 21.35 -24.10 -16.82
CA ALA A 65 21.17 -23.37 -15.56
C ALA A 65 22.23 -23.74 -14.51
N ILE A 66 22.62 -25.02 -14.39
CA ILE A 66 23.70 -25.46 -13.49
C ILE A 66 25.06 -24.92 -13.96
N GLN A 67 25.33 -24.92 -15.26
CA GLN A 67 26.55 -24.35 -15.84
C GLN A 67 26.61 -22.83 -15.64
N ASN A 68 25.50 -22.12 -15.87
CA ASN A 68 25.38 -20.68 -15.62
C ASN A 68 25.52 -20.35 -14.13
N ALA A 69 24.97 -21.18 -13.23
CA ALA A 69 25.13 -21.00 -11.79
C ALA A 69 26.58 -21.23 -11.33
N ARG A 70 27.31 -22.17 -11.94
CA ARG A 70 28.76 -22.36 -11.68
C ARG A 70 29.61 -21.23 -12.24
N ALA A 71 29.28 -20.73 -13.44
CA ALA A 71 29.95 -19.56 -14.03
C ALA A 71 29.69 -18.29 -13.20
N ALA A 72 28.46 -18.09 -12.70
CA ALA A 72 28.12 -17.01 -11.80
C ALA A 72 28.90 -17.09 -10.48
N ARG A 73 28.99 -18.27 -9.86
CA ARG A 73 29.81 -18.47 -8.64
C ARG A 73 31.30 -18.25 -8.89
N ALA A 74 31.84 -18.70 -10.02
CA ALA A 74 33.23 -18.44 -10.38
C ALA A 74 33.50 -16.94 -10.62
N ALA A 75 32.53 -16.21 -11.18
CA ALA A 75 32.59 -14.75 -11.31
C ALA A 75 32.47 -14.05 -9.94
N GLU A 76 31.61 -14.54 -9.04
CA GLU A 76 31.51 -14.07 -7.64
C GLU A 76 32.82 -14.30 -6.88
N GLU A 77 33.45 -15.47 -7.02
CA GLU A 77 34.74 -15.77 -6.42
C GLU A 77 35.86 -14.90 -7.00
N GLN A 78 35.89 -14.68 -8.32
CA GLN A 78 36.87 -13.79 -8.95
C GLN A 78 36.68 -12.33 -8.53
N THR A 79 35.44 -11.86 -8.42
CA THR A 79 35.17 -10.49 -7.94
C THR A 79 35.54 -10.35 -6.47
N ALA A 80 35.29 -11.35 -5.62
CA ALA A 80 35.70 -11.35 -4.23
C ALA A 80 37.24 -11.36 -4.07
N ILE A 81 37.95 -12.16 -4.88
CA ILE A 81 39.43 -12.16 -4.91
C ILE A 81 39.96 -10.81 -5.41
N THR A 82 39.35 -10.24 -6.45
CA THR A 82 39.76 -8.93 -6.98
C THR A 82 39.53 -7.82 -5.95
N GLN A 83 38.41 -7.86 -5.23
CA GLN A 83 38.11 -6.92 -4.15
C GLN A 83 39.08 -7.06 -2.98
N SER A 84 39.44 -8.29 -2.59
CA SER A 84 40.37 -8.51 -1.48
C SER A 84 41.80 -8.07 -1.83
N MET A 85 42.24 -8.30 -3.07
CA MET A 85 43.50 -7.79 -3.59
C MET A 85 43.52 -6.24 -3.64
N ALA A 86 42.43 -5.62 -4.11
CA ALA A 86 42.30 -4.17 -4.12
C ALA A 86 42.34 -3.56 -2.71
N ALA A 87 41.68 -4.21 -1.73
CA ALA A 87 41.70 -3.77 -0.33
C ALA A 87 43.10 -3.92 0.31
N GLN A 88 43.83 -5.00 0.00
CA GLN A 88 45.22 -5.17 0.44
C GLN A 88 46.14 -4.11 -0.15
N GLU A 89 46.01 -3.85 -1.46
CA GLU A 89 46.79 -2.83 -2.14
C GLU A 89 46.51 -1.44 -1.56
N GLN A 90 45.24 -1.09 -1.33
CA GLN A 90 44.86 0.17 -0.68
C GLN A 90 45.46 0.30 0.73
N THR A 91 45.43 -0.78 1.51
CA THR A 91 46.03 -0.80 2.85
C THR A 91 47.54 -0.58 2.79
N HIS A 92 48.21 -1.21 1.83
CA HIS A 92 49.64 -1.04 1.61
C HIS A 92 49.99 0.38 1.15
N GLN A 93 49.24 0.94 0.20
CA GLN A 93 49.41 2.32 -0.26
C GLN A 93 49.24 3.33 0.88
N PHE A 94 48.22 3.16 1.72
CA PHE A 94 48.05 3.99 2.91
C PHE A 94 49.21 3.81 3.90
N ALA A 95 49.71 2.59 4.09
CA ALA A 95 50.84 2.31 4.98
C ALA A 95 52.16 2.94 4.50
N MET A 96 52.34 3.08 3.18
CA MET A 96 53.46 3.81 2.60
C MET A 96 53.24 5.32 2.69
N TRP A 97 52.05 5.81 2.33
CA TRP A 97 51.73 7.23 2.34
C TRP A 97 51.82 7.84 3.74
N ARG A 98 51.37 7.15 4.81
CA ARG A 98 51.50 7.64 6.19
C ARG A 98 52.94 7.87 6.68
N GLN A 99 53.95 7.43 5.92
CA GLN A 99 55.37 7.68 6.21
C GLN A 99 55.88 8.98 5.59
N THR A 100 55.15 9.54 4.60
CA THR A 100 55.38 10.87 4.03
C THR A 100 55.09 11.97 5.06
N GLU A 101 55.46 13.21 4.76
CA GLU A 101 55.23 14.31 5.69
C GLU A 101 53.74 14.68 5.78
N GLU A 102 53.06 14.67 4.64
CA GLU A 102 51.62 14.87 4.49
C GLU A 102 50.85 13.79 5.27
N GLY A 103 51.26 12.53 5.10
CA GLY A 103 50.66 11.40 5.81
C GLY A 103 50.83 11.47 7.33
N LYS A 104 51.97 11.97 7.83
CA LYS A 104 52.17 12.20 9.27
C LYS A 104 51.27 13.31 9.79
N GLN A 105 51.14 14.42 9.06
CA GLN A 105 50.25 15.53 9.42
C GLN A 105 48.79 15.08 9.45
N TYR A 106 48.35 14.31 8.46
CA TYR A 106 47.02 13.70 8.47
C TYR A 106 46.80 12.78 9.67
N VAL A 107 47.77 11.91 10.01
CA VAL A 107 47.63 11.02 11.18
C VAL A 107 47.55 11.84 12.49
N ALA A 108 48.36 12.88 12.63
CA ALA A 108 48.31 13.78 13.78
C ALA A 108 46.96 14.51 13.88
N TRP A 109 46.49 15.07 12.77
CA TRP A 109 45.16 15.68 12.64
C TRP A 109 44.05 14.69 12.98
N ARG A 110 44.07 13.48 12.40
CA ARG A 110 43.06 12.44 12.60
C ARG A 110 42.96 12.02 14.07
N ASN A 111 44.09 11.88 14.76
CA ASN A 111 44.13 11.52 16.18
C ASN A 111 43.45 12.59 17.07
N GLN A 112 43.45 13.85 16.64
CA GLN A 112 42.76 14.94 17.33
C GLN A 112 41.30 15.10 16.84
N ALA A 113 41.05 14.83 15.57
CA ALA A 113 39.73 14.95 14.95
C ALA A 113 38.75 13.89 15.46
N ILE A 114 39.20 12.66 15.71
CA ILE A 114 38.35 11.57 16.23
C ILE A 114 37.67 11.93 17.56
N PRO A 115 38.39 12.31 18.64
CA PRO A 115 37.76 12.65 19.91
C PRO A 115 36.90 13.91 19.80
N LEU A 116 37.29 14.89 18.99
CA LEU A 116 36.46 16.08 18.73
C LEU A 116 35.13 15.69 18.07
N ALA A 117 35.17 14.90 16.99
CA ALA A 117 33.97 14.45 16.30
C ALA A 117 33.06 13.62 17.22
N GLN A 118 33.63 12.77 18.07
CA GLN A 118 32.87 12.02 19.08
C GLN A 118 32.19 12.96 20.09
N LEU A 119 32.93 13.92 20.66
CA LEU A 119 32.37 14.91 21.58
C LEU A 119 31.20 15.69 20.94
N LEU A 120 31.34 16.11 19.69
CA LEU A 120 30.28 16.82 18.96
C LEU A 120 29.05 15.94 18.75
N ARG A 121 29.22 14.65 18.45
CA ARG A 121 28.11 13.68 18.33
C ARG A 121 27.41 13.42 19.66
N ASP A 122 28.17 13.32 20.75
CA ASP A 122 27.61 13.12 22.08
C ASP A 122 26.78 14.34 22.51
N ARG A 123 27.32 15.55 22.29
CA ARG A 123 26.56 16.80 22.50
C ARG A 123 25.34 16.87 21.61
N GLN A 124 25.44 16.48 20.33
CA GLN A 124 24.28 16.45 19.44
C GLN A 124 23.20 15.48 19.92
N THR A 125 23.59 14.34 20.47
CA THR A 125 22.66 13.36 21.06
C THR A 125 21.98 13.94 22.30
N GLN A 126 22.75 14.56 23.20
CA GLN A 126 22.22 15.25 24.39
C GLN A 126 21.27 16.39 24.00
N TRP A 127 21.61 17.13 22.95
CA TRP A 127 20.78 18.21 22.41
C TRP A 127 19.43 17.70 21.89
N GLN A 128 19.45 16.61 21.12
CA GLN A 128 18.23 15.97 20.64
C GLN A 128 17.38 15.42 21.79
N LEU A 129 18.00 14.85 22.82
CA LEU A 129 17.29 14.38 24.03
C LEU A 129 16.64 15.54 24.79
N ALA A 130 17.35 16.66 24.96
CA ALA A 130 16.81 17.85 25.60
C ALA A 130 15.59 18.41 24.85
N TRP A 131 15.65 18.46 23.51
CA TRP A 131 14.51 18.82 22.68
C TRP A 131 13.37 17.82 22.77
N ALA A 132 13.64 16.51 22.71
CA ALA A 132 12.62 15.48 22.86
C ALA A 132 11.90 15.59 24.21
N GLN A 133 12.64 15.86 25.29
CA GLN A 133 12.08 16.10 26.61
C GLN A 133 11.24 17.39 26.65
N ALA A 134 11.75 18.49 26.10
CA ALA A 134 11.02 19.76 26.04
C ALA A 134 9.70 19.65 25.24
N ILE A 135 9.73 18.89 24.14
CA ILE A 135 8.55 18.57 23.32
C ILE A 135 7.59 17.69 24.10
N GLY A 136 8.05 16.60 24.73
CA GLY A 136 7.22 15.71 25.55
C GLY A 136 6.51 16.46 26.67
N ASN A 137 7.24 17.29 27.42
CA ASN A 137 6.67 18.14 28.46
C ASN A 137 5.66 19.15 27.91
N ALA A 138 5.87 19.67 26.69
CA ALA A 138 4.91 20.53 26.04
C ALA A 138 3.65 19.75 25.59
N GLN A 139 3.81 18.53 25.07
CA GLN A 139 2.70 17.64 24.70
C GLN A 139 1.83 17.27 25.91
N ASP A 140 2.45 16.95 27.05
CA ASP A 140 1.73 16.61 28.29
C ASP A 140 0.94 17.78 28.87
N SER A 141 1.32 19.02 28.52
CA SER A 141 0.62 20.23 28.93
C SER A 141 -0.51 20.67 27.99
N VAL A 142 -0.70 19.96 26.87
CA VAL A 142 -1.86 20.14 25.98
C VAL A 142 -3.10 19.58 26.68
N SER A 143 -4.20 20.34 26.65
CA SER A 143 -5.44 19.93 27.29
C SER A 143 -6.11 18.76 26.56
N ALA A 144 -6.84 17.92 27.30
CA ALA A 144 -7.62 16.84 26.71
C ALA A 144 -8.67 17.34 25.70
N GLN A 145 -9.20 18.56 25.91
CA GLN A 145 -10.16 19.20 25.01
C GLN A 145 -9.53 19.53 23.64
N GLU A 146 -8.33 20.11 23.61
CA GLU A 146 -7.59 20.37 22.35
C GLU A 146 -7.30 19.05 21.61
N LEU A 147 -6.93 17.99 22.34
CA LEU A 147 -6.71 16.67 21.76
C LEU A 147 -8.00 16.05 21.18
N GLU A 148 -9.16 16.32 21.77
CA GLU A 148 -10.45 15.87 21.23
C GLU A 148 -10.82 16.59 19.93
N HIS A 149 -10.55 17.90 19.82
CA HIS A 149 -10.78 18.65 18.59
C HIS A 149 -9.94 18.15 17.41
N MET A 150 -8.78 17.54 17.68
CA MET A 150 -7.93 16.93 16.64
C MET A 150 -8.39 15.55 16.15
N LYS A 151 -9.30 14.87 16.87
CA LYS A 151 -9.75 13.54 16.48
C LYS A 151 -10.57 13.61 15.18
N PRO A 152 -10.41 12.66 14.25
CA PRO A 152 -11.22 12.63 13.04
C PRO A 152 -12.68 12.37 13.39
N HIS A 153 -13.53 13.37 13.18
CA HIS A 153 -14.97 13.26 13.41
C HIS A 153 -15.61 12.48 12.26
N THR A 154 -15.76 11.17 12.42
CA THR A 154 -16.48 10.33 11.44
C THR A 154 -17.98 10.38 11.71
N VAL A 155 -18.72 11.11 10.88
CA VAL A 155 -20.18 11.15 10.95
C VAL A 155 -20.73 9.84 10.36
N GLN A 156 -21.11 8.88 11.22
CA GLN A 156 -21.80 7.67 10.77
C GLN A 156 -23.25 7.99 10.38
N VAL A 157 -23.49 8.19 9.09
CA VAL A 157 -24.84 8.44 8.55
C VAL A 157 -25.62 7.12 8.44
N ARG A 158 -26.55 6.88 9.38
CA ARG A 158 -27.43 5.70 9.47
C ARG A 158 -28.55 5.75 8.42
N SER A 159 -28.23 5.76 7.12
CA SER A 159 -29.20 5.93 6.02
C SER A 159 -29.73 4.62 5.39
N GLY A 160 -29.45 3.46 5.97
CA GLY A 160 -29.77 2.16 5.35
C GLY A 160 -31.26 1.77 5.37
N ARG A 161 -32.02 2.11 6.42
CA ARG A 161 -33.34 1.51 6.67
C ARG A 161 -34.48 2.09 5.83
N LEU A 162 -34.42 3.37 5.45
CA LEU A 162 -35.50 4.01 4.68
C LEU A 162 -35.49 3.63 3.18
N LYS A 163 -34.30 3.34 2.62
CA LYS A 163 -34.16 2.96 1.21
C LYS A 163 -34.77 1.59 0.91
N ILE A 164 -34.65 0.65 1.85
CA ILE A 164 -35.16 -0.72 1.71
C ILE A 164 -36.70 -0.73 1.72
N ALA A 165 -37.34 0.06 2.59
CA ALA A 165 -38.80 0.15 2.64
C ALA A 165 -39.41 0.73 1.36
N ALA A 166 -38.76 1.73 0.76
CA ALA A 166 -39.22 2.35 -0.49
C ALA A 166 -39.12 1.39 -1.69
N VAL A 167 -38.05 0.57 -1.77
CA VAL A 167 -37.89 -0.45 -2.81
C VAL A 167 -38.95 -1.55 -2.68
N ILE A 168 -39.24 -2.00 -1.45
CA ILE A 168 -40.27 -3.02 -1.20
C ILE A 168 -41.66 -2.52 -1.62
N LEU A 169 -42.02 -1.28 -1.28
CA LEU A 169 -43.29 -0.68 -1.69
C LEU A 169 -43.39 -0.52 -3.21
N PHE A 170 -42.30 -0.17 -3.90
CA PHE A 170 -42.27 -0.06 -5.36
C PHE A 170 -42.50 -1.41 -6.06
N ILE A 171 -41.86 -2.48 -5.57
CA ILE A 171 -42.04 -3.84 -6.10
C ILE A 171 -43.48 -4.33 -5.91
N LEU A 172 -44.05 -4.10 -4.72
CA LEU A 172 -45.44 -4.46 -4.41
C LEU A 172 -46.44 -3.69 -5.29
N GLY A 173 -46.21 -2.39 -5.53
CA GLY A 173 -47.04 -1.57 -6.41
C GLY A 173 -46.99 -2.01 -7.88
N GLY A 174 -45.80 -2.35 -8.39
CA GLY A 174 -45.61 -2.84 -9.75
C GLY A 174 -46.30 -4.18 -10.01
N LEU A 175 -46.24 -5.10 -9.04
CA LEU A 175 -46.91 -6.40 -9.11
C LEU A 175 -48.44 -6.27 -9.18
N GLY A 176 -49.04 -5.30 -8.46
CA GLY A 176 -50.48 -5.03 -8.53
C GLY A 176 -50.94 -4.48 -9.89
N LEU A 177 -50.07 -3.77 -10.59
CA LEU A 177 -50.36 -3.20 -11.92
C LEU A 177 -50.31 -4.27 -13.02
N ILE A 178 -49.39 -5.24 -12.89
CA ILE A 178 -49.28 -6.37 -13.83
C ILE A 178 -50.48 -7.32 -13.72
N THR A 179 -50.95 -7.61 -12.49
CA THR A 179 -52.11 -8.51 -12.28
C THR A 179 -53.41 -7.89 -12.79
N THR A 180 -53.57 -6.57 -12.67
CA THR A 180 -54.75 -5.86 -13.19
C THR A 180 -54.73 -5.74 -14.71
N LEU A 181 -53.57 -5.50 -15.35
CA LEU A 181 -53.46 -5.52 -16.82
C LEU A 181 -53.74 -6.91 -17.41
N ALA A 182 -53.20 -7.97 -16.79
CA ALA A 182 -53.45 -9.34 -17.22
C ALA A 182 -54.94 -9.71 -17.08
N GLY A 183 -55.59 -9.32 -15.98
CA GLY A 183 -57.04 -9.50 -15.79
C GLY A 183 -57.90 -8.72 -16.80
N ALA A 184 -57.50 -7.50 -17.15
CA ALA A 184 -58.20 -6.66 -18.13
C ALA A 184 -58.10 -7.20 -19.57
N SER A 185 -57.04 -7.93 -19.92
CA SER A 185 -56.92 -8.57 -21.24
C SER A 185 -57.84 -9.79 -21.45
N MET A 186 -58.33 -10.40 -20.36
CA MET A 186 -59.18 -11.60 -20.44
C MET A 186 -60.68 -11.31 -20.38
N THR A 187 -61.11 -10.11 -20.02
CA THR A 187 -62.54 -9.75 -19.92
C THR A 187 -62.79 -8.35 -20.45
N ARG A 188 -63.83 -8.16 -21.27
CA ARG A 188 -64.30 -6.82 -21.68
C ARG A 188 -64.84 -6.08 -20.46
N VAL A 189 -63.97 -5.40 -19.71
CA VAL A 189 -64.35 -4.62 -18.53
C VAL A 189 -64.47 -3.15 -18.90
N THR A 190 -65.62 -2.58 -18.52
CA THR A 190 -66.01 -1.18 -18.52
C THR A 190 -64.94 -0.23 -17.97
N VAL A 191 -64.89 0.98 -18.53
CA VAL A 191 -63.95 2.10 -18.26
C VAL A 191 -63.75 2.43 -16.76
N LEU A 192 -64.62 1.99 -15.85
CA LEU A 192 -64.43 2.09 -14.40
C LEU A 192 -63.28 1.21 -13.84
N GLY A 193 -62.87 0.14 -14.53
CA GLY A 193 -61.82 -0.78 -14.06
C GLY A 193 -60.39 -0.21 -14.12
N VAL A 194 -60.18 0.88 -14.87
CA VAL A 194 -58.85 1.47 -15.12
C VAL A 194 -58.55 2.65 -14.18
N ALA A 195 -59.58 3.27 -13.58
CA ALA A 195 -59.42 4.44 -12.72
C ALA A 195 -58.76 4.12 -11.37
N GLY A 196 -59.06 2.97 -10.78
CA GLY A 196 -58.45 2.50 -9.53
C GLY A 196 -56.92 2.30 -9.62
N PRO A 197 -56.39 1.55 -10.61
CA PRO A 197 -54.95 1.39 -10.77
C PRO A 197 -54.23 2.68 -11.19
N LEU A 198 -54.88 3.58 -11.93
CA LEU A 198 -54.32 4.90 -12.26
C LEU A 198 -54.16 5.79 -11.01
N LEU A 199 -55.15 5.81 -10.11
CA LEU A 199 -55.06 6.56 -8.85
C LEU A 199 -53.97 5.99 -7.94
N LEU A 200 -53.84 4.66 -7.86
CA LEU A 200 -52.75 4.03 -7.11
C LEU A 200 -51.38 4.35 -7.71
N ALA A 201 -51.24 4.33 -9.03
CA ALA A 201 -49.99 4.71 -9.71
C ALA A 201 -49.61 6.18 -9.46
N LEU A 202 -50.59 7.09 -9.48
CA LEU A 202 -50.36 8.50 -9.17
C LEU A 202 -50.00 8.73 -7.69
N LEU A 203 -50.61 7.98 -6.77
CA LEU A 203 -50.29 8.06 -5.35
C LEU A 203 -48.87 7.53 -5.08
N MET A 204 -48.48 6.43 -5.76
CA MET A 204 -47.12 5.91 -5.70
C MET A 204 -46.09 6.88 -6.30
N LEU A 205 -46.43 7.56 -7.40
CA LEU A 205 -45.58 8.60 -7.99
C LEU A 205 -45.43 9.79 -7.03
N ALA A 206 -46.52 10.23 -6.39
CA ALA A 206 -46.51 11.33 -5.42
C ALA A 206 -45.67 10.98 -4.18
N VAL A 207 -45.79 9.75 -3.66
CA VAL A 207 -44.95 9.25 -2.55
C VAL A 207 -43.49 9.15 -2.97
N ALA A 208 -43.19 8.66 -4.18
CA ALA A 208 -41.83 8.59 -4.70
C ALA A 208 -41.21 9.98 -4.83
N VAL A 209 -41.92 10.94 -5.42
CA VAL A 209 -41.46 12.34 -5.55
C VAL A 209 -41.24 12.96 -4.17
N TYR A 210 -42.18 12.79 -3.23
CA TYR A 210 -42.06 13.29 -1.87
C TYR A 210 -40.82 12.73 -1.14
N LEU A 211 -40.58 11.42 -1.25
CA LEU A 211 -39.39 10.78 -0.66
C LEU A 211 -38.09 11.23 -1.33
N THR A 212 -38.11 11.48 -2.65
CA THR A 212 -36.92 11.92 -3.38
C THR A 212 -36.57 13.37 -3.05
N VAL A 213 -37.57 14.26 -2.98
CA VAL A 213 -37.39 15.68 -2.66
C VAL A 213 -36.97 15.85 -1.19
N ASN A 214 -37.66 15.19 -0.24
CA ASN A 214 -37.25 15.24 1.17
C ASN A 214 -35.92 14.53 1.42
N GLY A 215 -35.62 13.47 0.66
CA GLY A 215 -34.32 12.81 0.70
C GLY A 215 -33.20 13.71 0.20
N LYS A 216 -33.41 14.49 -0.87
CA LYS A 216 -32.44 15.49 -1.36
C LYS A 216 -32.27 16.63 -0.37
N ARG A 217 -33.36 17.16 0.18
CA ARG A 217 -33.33 18.26 1.16
C ARG A 217 -32.57 17.87 2.43
N ARG A 218 -32.84 16.67 2.97
CA ARG A 218 -32.08 16.13 4.11
C ARG A 218 -30.60 15.93 3.80
N ARG A 219 -30.25 15.37 2.63
CA ARG A 219 -28.84 15.23 2.23
C ARG A 219 -28.14 16.56 2.10
N GLN A 220 -28.84 17.59 1.62
CA GLN A 220 -28.27 18.92 1.47
C GLN A 220 -28.06 19.59 2.83
N GLU A 221 -29.04 19.53 3.73
CA GLU A 221 -28.93 20.01 5.12
C GLU A 221 -27.78 19.28 5.87
N GLU A 222 -27.69 17.96 5.73
CA GLU A 222 -26.61 17.14 6.29
C GLU A 222 -25.24 17.51 5.70
N GLN A 223 -25.13 17.66 4.38
CA GLN A 223 -23.87 18.06 3.73
C GLN A 223 -23.45 19.47 4.14
N THR A 224 -24.38 20.42 4.22
CA THR A 224 -24.07 21.77 4.70
C THR A 224 -23.65 21.77 6.16
N GLY A 225 -24.35 21.01 7.02
CA GLY A 225 -23.98 20.87 8.44
C GLY A 225 -22.60 20.25 8.63
N ILE A 226 -22.28 19.19 7.88
CA ILE A 226 -20.94 18.57 7.88
C ILE A 226 -19.88 19.57 7.39
N THR A 227 -20.17 20.33 6.33
CA THR A 227 -19.20 21.30 5.77
C THR A 227 -18.95 22.48 6.72
N TRP A 228 -19.99 23.01 7.35
CA TRP A 228 -19.88 24.07 8.35
C TRP A 228 -19.12 23.60 9.59
N MET A 229 -19.48 22.43 10.14
CA MET A 229 -18.81 21.85 11.29
C MET A 229 -17.31 21.57 11.00
N ASN A 230 -16.99 21.09 9.81
CA ASN A 230 -15.59 20.92 9.38
C ASN A 230 -14.83 22.23 9.25
N THR A 231 -15.51 23.32 8.87
CA THR A 231 -14.88 24.65 8.72
C THR A 231 -14.62 25.27 10.10
N GLU A 232 -15.60 25.20 11.00
CA GLU A 232 -15.50 25.68 12.37
C GLU A 232 -14.41 24.92 13.14
N LEU A 233 -14.44 23.58 13.11
CA LEU A 233 -13.40 22.75 13.74
C LEU A 233 -12.00 23.06 13.20
N ARG A 234 -11.84 23.27 11.89
CA ARG A 234 -10.54 23.68 11.31
C ARG A 234 -10.08 25.02 11.85
N SER A 235 -10.98 25.99 12.03
CA SER A 235 -10.64 27.30 12.57
C SER A 235 -10.23 27.22 14.05
N ILE A 236 -10.89 26.37 14.83
CA ILE A 236 -10.55 26.10 16.23
C ILE A 236 -9.16 25.46 16.33
N VAL A 237 -8.92 24.38 15.58
CA VAL A 237 -7.62 23.69 15.57
C VAL A 237 -6.48 24.62 15.14
N ALA A 238 -6.72 25.51 14.16
CA ALA A 238 -5.74 26.50 13.74
C ALA A 238 -5.45 27.56 14.81
N ALA A 239 -6.48 28.03 15.53
CA ALA A 239 -6.32 28.94 16.64
C ALA A 239 -5.57 28.30 17.82
N GLU A 240 -5.89 27.05 18.15
CA GLU A 240 -5.19 26.28 19.18
C GLU A 240 -3.71 26.04 18.79
N ALA A 241 -3.43 25.74 17.52
CA ALA A 241 -2.05 25.65 17.03
C ALA A 241 -1.28 26.95 17.21
N ALA A 242 -1.88 28.10 16.86
CA ALA A 242 -1.28 29.41 17.08
C ALA A 242 -1.03 29.70 18.57
N GLN A 243 -1.95 29.29 19.46
CA GLN A 243 -1.76 29.42 20.91
C GLN A 243 -0.62 28.55 21.44
N ARG A 244 -0.47 27.32 20.93
CA ARG A 244 0.66 26.45 21.28
C ARG A 244 1.99 27.06 20.84
N VAL A 245 2.07 27.58 19.62
CA VAL A 245 3.27 28.29 19.13
C VAL A 245 3.55 29.53 19.99
N ALA A 246 2.54 30.32 20.37
CA ALA A 246 2.74 31.48 21.23
C ALA A 246 3.22 31.12 22.64
N ARG A 247 2.78 29.97 23.19
CA ARG A 247 3.14 29.51 24.53
C ARG A 247 4.50 28.81 24.57
N PHE A 248 4.81 27.99 23.56
CA PHE A 248 5.98 27.10 23.57
C PHE A 248 7.07 27.51 22.58
N GLY A 249 6.79 28.43 21.65
CA GLY A 249 7.65 28.78 20.52
C GLY A 249 7.54 27.83 19.32
N PHE A 250 6.83 26.72 19.46
CA PHE A 250 6.58 25.72 18.42
C PHE A 250 5.25 24.99 18.69
N ASP A 251 4.75 24.24 17.70
CA ASP A 251 3.58 23.37 17.91
C ASP A 251 4.03 21.94 18.26
N PRO A 252 3.92 21.51 19.53
CA PRO A 252 4.40 20.20 19.98
C PRO A 252 3.66 19.02 19.33
N LEU A 253 2.50 19.24 18.70
CA LEU A 253 1.72 18.19 18.04
C LEU A 253 1.98 18.11 16.53
N ALA A 254 2.67 19.09 15.96
CA ALA A 254 2.97 19.16 14.52
C ALA A 254 4.46 18.99 14.20
N VAL A 255 5.32 18.82 15.21
CA VAL A 255 6.76 18.60 15.01
C VAL A 255 7.06 17.17 14.54
N PRO A 256 7.97 16.99 13.57
CA PRO A 256 8.41 15.66 13.17
C PRO A 256 9.27 14.99 14.25
N GLN A 257 9.42 13.66 14.16
CA GLN A 257 10.36 12.89 14.97
C GLN A 257 11.79 13.45 14.78
N GLY A 258 12.51 13.64 15.90
CA GLY A 258 13.88 14.19 15.88
C GLY A 258 13.96 15.70 15.65
N TYR A 259 12.84 16.42 15.75
CA TYR A 259 12.83 17.88 15.63
C TYR A 259 13.75 18.55 16.66
N THR A 260 14.54 19.50 16.18
CA THR A 260 15.25 20.49 17.01
C THR A 260 14.93 21.87 16.43
N GLY A 261 14.64 22.84 17.28
CA GLY A 261 14.25 24.18 16.81
C GLY A 261 15.43 24.98 16.22
N PHE A 262 16.64 24.71 16.70
CA PHE A 262 17.88 25.34 16.26
C PHE A 262 19.08 24.47 16.66
N ALA A 263 20.23 24.70 16.02
CA ALA A 263 21.50 24.07 16.39
C ALA A 263 22.07 24.69 17.68
N TRP A 264 22.74 23.91 18.51
CA TRP A 264 23.35 24.42 19.75
C TRP A 264 24.61 25.26 19.52
N GLY A 265 25.23 25.17 18.34
CA GLY A 265 26.39 25.97 17.95
C GLY A 265 26.01 27.38 17.52
N ALA A 266 26.80 28.37 17.95
CA ALA A 266 26.58 29.78 17.66
C ALA A 266 27.17 30.22 16.31
N THR A 267 28.30 29.63 15.91
CA THR A 267 29.09 30.07 14.74
C THR A 267 28.78 29.26 13.47
N PHE A 268 28.58 27.96 13.61
CA PHE A 268 28.24 27.05 12.53
C PHE A 268 27.45 25.85 13.07
N ASP A 269 26.86 25.06 12.18
CA ASP A 269 26.13 23.85 12.56
C ASP A 269 27.10 22.74 13.02
N PRO A 270 27.10 22.38 14.31
CA PRO A 270 28.03 21.39 14.84
C PRO A 270 27.78 19.99 14.30
N SER A 271 26.54 19.66 13.91
CA SER A 271 26.21 18.33 13.37
C SER A 271 26.85 18.15 12.01
N ALA A 272 26.65 19.11 11.11
CA ALA A 272 27.23 19.08 9.77
C ALA A 272 28.77 19.09 9.82
N TYR A 273 29.35 19.84 10.75
CA TYR A 273 30.80 19.84 10.95
C TYR A 273 31.32 18.50 11.48
N ALA A 274 30.62 17.86 12.43
CA ALA A 274 30.96 16.52 12.88
C ALA A 274 30.86 15.48 11.75
N ASP A 275 29.86 15.60 10.86
CA ASP A 275 29.75 14.79 9.65
C ASP A 275 30.95 14.99 8.72
N GLN A 276 31.38 16.24 8.51
CA GLN A 276 32.55 16.57 7.69
C GLN A 276 33.84 15.97 8.25
N LEU A 277 34.08 16.12 9.56
CA LEU A 277 35.24 15.52 10.23
C LEU A 277 35.23 14.00 10.09
N MET A 278 34.07 13.37 10.32
CA MET A 278 33.95 11.91 10.21
C MET A 278 34.15 11.42 8.79
N TRP A 279 33.60 12.14 7.80
CA TRP A 279 33.81 11.84 6.39
C TRP A 279 35.30 11.88 6.04
N MET A 280 36.03 12.90 6.50
CA MET A 280 37.46 13.03 6.24
C MET A 280 38.28 11.95 6.99
N ILE A 281 37.89 11.58 8.21
CA ILE A 281 38.52 10.48 8.98
C ILE A 281 38.38 9.13 8.27
N ILE A 282 37.22 8.88 7.63
CA ILE A 282 36.91 7.62 6.96
C ILE A 282 37.51 7.57 5.55
N ASN A 283 37.45 8.67 4.80
CA ASN A 283 37.86 8.70 3.40
C ASN A 283 39.31 9.17 3.20
N GLY A 284 39.91 9.82 4.20
CA GLY A 284 41.32 10.25 4.14
C GLY A 284 42.32 9.13 3.82
N PRO A 285 42.17 7.89 4.35
CA PRO A 285 43.04 6.76 3.98
C PRO A 285 42.88 6.29 2.52
N VAL A 286 41.87 6.79 1.80
CA VAL A 286 41.59 6.47 0.40
C VAL A 286 42.05 7.60 -0.52
N ASN A 287 41.81 8.84 -0.12
CA ASN A 287 42.01 10.03 -0.95
C ASN A 287 43.39 10.67 -0.76
N PHE A 288 44.10 10.34 0.32
CA PHE A 288 45.42 10.89 0.65
C PHE A 288 45.45 12.42 0.64
N PRO A 289 44.61 13.08 1.47
CA PRO A 289 44.43 14.52 1.41
C PRO A 289 45.70 15.28 1.73
N GLU A 290 45.88 16.43 1.07
CA GLU A 290 46.94 17.37 1.40
C GLU A 290 46.62 18.12 2.71
N PRO A 291 47.64 18.65 3.43
CA PRO A 291 47.41 19.30 4.72
C PRO A 291 46.45 20.50 4.70
N ASP A 292 46.39 21.23 3.60
CA ASP A 292 45.48 22.36 3.39
C ASP A 292 44.04 21.95 3.09
N GLU A 293 43.82 20.70 2.67
CA GLU A 293 42.49 20.11 2.51
C GLU A 293 41.88 19.65 3.85
N LEU A 294 42.70 19.59 4.92
CA LEU A 294 42.24 19.16 6.24
C LEU A 294 41.44 20.28 6.93
N PRO A 295 40.19 20.01 7.35
CA PRO A 295 39.41 20.99 8.09
C PRO A 295 40.12 21.41 9.38
N ALA A 296 40.17 22.71 9.66
CA ALA A 296 40.65 23.22 10.93
C ALA A 296 39.84 22.62 12.08
N LEU A 297 40.52 22.11 13.12
CA LEU A 297 39.89 21.49 14.29
C LEU A 297 39.52 22.56 15.30
N VAL A 298 38.25 22.96 15.30
CA VAL A 298 37.75 24.05 16.14
C VAL A 298 36.53 23.56 16.92
N MET A 299 36.51 23.85 18.22
CA MET A 299 35.33 23.62 19.03
C MET A 299 34.29 24.71 18.72
N PRO A 300 33.05 24.36 18.35
CA PRO A 300 32.01 25.35 18.11
C PRO A 300 31.68 26.11 19.40
N ASP A 301 31.50 27.42 19.28
CA ASP A 301 30.97 28.23 20.37
C ASP A 301 29.55 27.79 20.70
N VAL A 302 29.23 27.64 21.98
CA VAL A 302 27.91 27.22 22.43
C VAL A 302 27.00 28.43 22.54
N LEU A 303 25.78 28.34 22.00
CA LEU A 303 24.75 29.37 22.18
C LEU A 303 24.51 29.65 23.67
N ALA A 304 24.42 30.94 24.01
CA ALA A 304 24.11 31.35 25.37
C ALA A 304 22.69 30.91 25.78
N PRO A 305 22.51 30.41 27.01
CA PRO A 305 21.19 30.18 27.57
C PRO A 305 20.33 31.44 27.49
N ASN A 306 19.06 31.29 27.13
CA ASN A 306 18.13 32.40 26.93
C ASN A 306 16.84 32.14 27.71
N PRO A 307 16.31 33.12 28.48
CA PRO A 307 15.02 32.99 29.16
C PRO A 307 13.84 32.60 28.24
N ALA A 308 13.93 32.90 26.94
CA ALA A 308 12.93 32.51 25.95
C ALA A 308 12.98 31.01 25.58
N PHE A 309 14.10 30.32 25.85
CA PHE A 309 14.23 28.88 25.58
C PHE A 309 13.63 28.04 26.70
N ARG A 310 13.27 26.80 26.37
CA ARG A 310 12.73 25.84 27.34
C ARG A 310 13.79 25.45 28.37
N PRO A 311 13.42 25.15 29.63
CA PRO A 311 14.38 24.85 30.69
C PRO A 311 15.33 23.70 30.36
N GLU A 312 14.84 22.64 29.71
CA GLU A 312 15.61 21.46 29.33
C GLU A 312 16.68 21.81 28.28
N VAL A 313 16.30 22.66 27.33
CA VAL A 313 17.18 23.19 26.28
C VAL A 313 18.26 24.09 26.89
N ASN A 314 17.88 24.97 27.83
CA ASN A 314 18.83 25.82 28.54
C ASN A 314 19.79 25.03 29.43
N ALA A 315 19.32 23.95 30.08
CA ALA A 315 20.17 23.07 30.87
C ALA A 315 21.26 22.41 30.00
N ALA A 316 20.87 21.87 28.83
CA ALA A 316 21.84 21.31 27.88
C ALA A 316 22.87 22.34 27.39
N LEU A 317 22.45 23.58 27.07
CA LEU A 317 23.37 24.65 26.69
C LEU A 317 24.34 25.00 27.83
N ALA A 318 23.84 25.08 29.06
CA ALA A 318 24.68 25.37 30.23
C ALA A 318 25.71 24.26 30.49
N ASP A 319 25.31 23.00 30.34
CA ASP A 319 26.22 21.85 30.48
C ASP A 319 27.32 21.87 29.41
N PHE A 320 26.98 22.19 28.16
CA PHE A 320 27.96 22.29 27.08
C PHE A 320 28.98 23.42 27.30
N GLN A 321 28.57 24.52 27.95
CA GLN A 321 29.45 25.64 28.33
C GLN A 321 30.37 25.32 29.50
N GLN A 322 29.98 24.41 30.40
CA GLN A 322 30.86 23.97 31.50
C GLN A 322 31.93 22.97 31.05
N GLN A 323 31.66 22.26 29.95
CA GLN A 323 32.53 21.22 29.39
C GLN A 323 33.46 21.74 28.27
N SER A 324 33.39 23.03 27.92
CA SER A 324 34.29 23.69 26.95
C SER A 324 35.48 24.31 27.66
#